data_AF-A0A9D2ZR16-F1
#
_entry.id   AF-A0A9D2ZR16-F1
#
_cell.length_a   1.000
_cell.length_b   1.000
_cell.length_c   1.000
_cell.angle_alpha   90.00
_cell.angle_beta   90.00
_cell.angle_gamma   90.00
#
_symmetry.space_group_name_H-M   'P 1'
#
loop_
_entity.id
_entity.type
_entity.pdbx_description
1 polymer ?
#
loop_
_entity_poly.entity_id
_entity_poly.type
_entity_poly.pdbx_seq_one_letter_code
_entity_poly.pdbx_strand_id
1 'polypeptide(L)'
;MIIVLLTPKSNFTEQDVRAVVGEGPEKLEFHEVSAIPTRRELKVLNPLPELVTEPTPTLDEIAAQPNVPHQGEPQPAPHVTSEPVRVVVIGEDAAVAAVASKLMRIDALWAPLAFVPTGGESAIAHSWGLPEEPGTALEFALTAPPVPTPVIRDDHSIVVLGSAELTGPEGGELFGEVIVDSDTLYHHDRGARGDFTHGVRLVPTPAAPGIAAVQLPSPEQVKRLEKARSGGWWARFTAGFRPPAEPTILKGRALQAGAREMTVTRDTVTHPRPLKAVTFYRHLRDGQFIRR
;
A
#
# COMPACT_ATOMS: atom_id res chain seq x y z
N MET A 1 18.02 -15.31 9.42
CA MET A 1 18.53 -13.91 9.34
C MET A 1 17.38 -12.91 9.45
N ILE A 2 17.60 -11.78 10.14
CA ILE A 2 16.70 -10.62 10.13
C ILE A 2 17.47 -9.43 9.54
N ILE A 3 16.90 -8.80 8.52
CA ILE A 3 17.44 -7.59 7.88
C ILE A 3 16.58 -6.41 8.34
N VAL A 4 17.19 -5.49 9.08
CA VAL A 4 16.54 -4.30 9.64
C VAL A 4 16.94 -3.07 8.84
N LEU A 5 15.96 -2.39 8.27
CA LEU A 5 16.10 -1.14 7.53
C LEU A 5 15.54 0.01 8.37
N LEU A 6 16.40 0.94 8.77
CA LEU A 6 16.06 2.05 9.67
C LEU A 6 16.10 3.39 8.93
N THR A 7 15.05 4.20 9.06
CA THR A 7 15.09 5.59 8.57
C THR A 7 15.64 6.53 9.66
N PRO A 8 16.14 7.74 9.30
CA PRO A 8 16.81 8.63 10.25
C PRO A 8 15.92 9.14 11.39
N LYS A 9 14.59 9.04 11.26
CA LYS A 9 13.64 9.43 12.30
C LYS A 9 13.36 8.32 13.31
N SER A 10 13.91 7.12 13.11
CA SER A 10 13.72 6.04 14.07
C SER A 10 14.47 6.36 15.37
N ASN A 11 13.78 6.21 16.50
CA ASN A 11 14.40 6.28 17.83
C ASN A 11 14.91 4.90 18.29
N PHE A 12 14.81 3.89 17.43
CA PHE A 12 15.24 2.54 17.72
C PHE A 12 16.72 2.38 17.46
N THR A 13 17.37 1.64 18.34
CA THR A 13 18.76 1.25 18.26
C THR A 13 18.87 -0.24 17.95
N GLU A 14 20.06 -0.66 17.53
CA GLU A 14 20.38 -2.10 17.41
C GLU A 14 20.19 -2.85 18.75
N GLN A 15 20.41 -2.19 19.89
CA GLN A 15 20.20 -2.79 21.22
C GLN A 15 18.72 -3.08 21.48
N ASP A 16 17.80 -2.22 21.05
CA ASP A 16 16.36 -2.43 21.23
C ASP A 16 15.89 -3.69 20.48
N VAL A 17 16.35 -3.85 19.23
CA VAL A 17 16.04 -5.05 18.41
C VAL A 17 16.64 -6.29 19.04
N ARG A 18 17.90 -6.22 19.48
CA ARG A 18 18.59 -7.35 20.14
C ARG A 18 17.91 -7.75 21.45
N ALA A 19 17.39 -6.80 22.21
CA ALA A 19 16.68 -7.08 23.45
C ALA A 19 15.41 -7.91 23.23
N VAL A 20 14.72 -7.73 22.10
CA VAL A 20 13.53 -8.50 21.73
C VAL A 20 13.89 -9.88 21.17
N VAL A 21 14.87 -9.95 20.26
CA VAL A 21 15.28 -11.21 19.62
C VAL A 21 15.99 -12.14 20.62
N GLY A 22 16.68 -11.58 21.62
CA GLY A 22 17.49 -12.32 22.57
C GLY A 22 18.86 -12.76 22.02
N GLU A 23 19.61 -13.54 22.80
CA GLU A 23 20.92 -14.09 22.41
C GLU A 23 20.79 -15.34 21.52
N GLY A 24 19.93 -15.28 20.51
CA GLY A 24 19.72 -16.36 19.54
C GLY A 24 20.82 -16.42 18.47
N PRO A 25 20.92 -17.53 17.72
CA PRO A 25 21.84 -17.66 16.58
C PRO A 25 21.40 -16.84 15.35
N GLU A 26 20.34 -16.04 15.47
CA GLU A 26 19.80 -15.25 14.37
C GLU A 26 20.79 -14.17 13.95
N LYS A 27 21.24 -14.25 12.69
CA LYS A 27 22.03 -13.21 12.07
C LYS A 27 21.17 -11.94 11.92
N LEU A 28 21.57 -10.85 12.59
CA LEU A 28 20.96 -9.53 12.45
C LEU A 28 21.83 -8.65 11.55
N GLU A 29 21.22 -8.04 10.53
CA GLU A 29 21.85 -7.07 9.65
C GLU A 29 21.12 -5.73 9.76
N PHE A 30 21.86 -4.63 9.96
CA PHE A 30 21.31 -3.29 10.12
C PHE A 30 21.76 -2.39 8.98
N HIS A 31 20.81 -1.69 8.37
CA HIS A 31 21.09 -0.71 7.32
C HIS A 31 20.29 0.56 7.53
N GLU A 32 21.01 1.68 7.62
CA GLU A 32 20.38 3.00 7.53
C GLU A 32 19.99 3.29 6.09
N VAL A 33 18.77 3.78 5.91
CA VAL A 33 18.20 4.13 4.61
C VAL A 33 17.48 5.46 4.68
N SER A 34 17.41 6.19 3.58
CA SER A 34 16.61 7.40 3.47
C SER A 34 15.12 7.16 3.78
N ALA A 35 14.37 8.19 4.19
CA ALA A 35 12.91 8.10 4.40
C ALA A 35 12.13 7.62 3.16
N ILE A 36 12.69 7.87 1.97
CA ILE A 36 12.30 7.23 0.71
C ILE A 36 13.53 6.49 0.18
N PRO A 37 13.73 5.20 0.52
CA PRO A 37 14.91 4.46 0.14
C PRO A 37 15.12 4.39 -1.37
N THR A 38 16.34 4.68 -1.79
CA THR A 38 16.77 4.60 -3.18
C THR A 38 17.06 3.18 -3.61
N ARG A 39 17.13 2.95 -4.93
CA ARG A 39 17.55 1.67 -5.50
C ARG A 39 18.95 1.22 -5.03
N ARG A 40 19.83 2.17 -4.68
CA ARG A 40 21.19 1.88 -4.22
C ARG A 40 21.18 1.38 -2.79
N GLU A 41 20.45 2.05 -1.90
CA GLU A 41 20.31 1.66 -0.50
C GLU A 41 19.67 0.27 -0.37
N LEU A 42 18.67 -0.03 -1.21
CA LEU A 42 17.97 -1.31 -1.18
C LEU A 42 18.71 -2.47 -1.89
N LYS A 43 19.98 -2.31 -2.30
CA LYS A 43 20.77 -3.40 -2.89
C LYS A 43 21.06 -4.53 -1.92
N VAL A 44 21.01 -4.25 -0.61
CA VAL A 44 21.22 -5.28 0.42
C VAL A 44 20.21 -6.43 0.34
N LEU A 45 19.03 -6.20 -0.25
CA LEU A 45 18.00 -7.23 -0.44
C LEU A 45 18.24 -8.11 -1.68
N ASN A 46 19.21 -7.78 -2.54
CA ASN A 46 19.46 -8.54 -3.78
C ASN A 46 19.79 -10.02 -3.60
N PRO A 47 20.50 -10.45 -2.53
CA PRO A 47 20.82 -11.86 -2.35
C PRO A 47 19.63 -12.72 -1.95
N LEU A 48 18.47 -12.15 -1.58
CA LEU A 48 17.33 -12.92 -1.09
C LEU A 48 16.92 -14.07 -2.03
N PRO A 49 16.76 -13.87 -3.35
CA PRO A 49 16.35 -14.96 -4.24
C PRO A 49 17.31 -16.15 -4.27
N GLU A 50 18.59 -15.93 -3.93
CA GLU A 50 19.61 -17.00 -3.86
C GLU A 50 19.39 -17.92 -2.65
N LEU A 51 18.57 -17.52 -1.68
CA LEU A 51 18.21 -18.36 -0.53
C LEU A 51 17.19 -19.43 -0.88
N VAL A 52 16.49 -19.34 -2.02
CA VAL A 52 15.48 -20.32 -2.43
C VAL A 52 16.17 -21.59 -2.93
N THR A 53 15.89 -22.73 -2.30
CA THR A 53 16.58 -24.00 -2.57
C THR A 53 15.83 -24.93 -3.52
N GLU A 54 14.52 -24.74 -3.66
CA GLU A 54 13.67 -25.53 -4.55
C GLU A 54 13.09 -24.67 -5.67
N PRO A 55 12.95 -25.22 -6.90
CA PRO A 55 12.40 -24.46 -8.01
C PRO A 55 10.93 -24.13 -7.74
N THR A 56 10.60 -22.84 -7.78
CA THR A 56 9.21 -22.36 -7.81
C THR A 56 8.88 -21.89 -9.22
N PRO A 57 7.60 -21.99 -9.65
CA PRO A 57 7.19 -21.41 -10.93
C PRO A 57 7.57 -19.94 -11.01
N THR A 58 8.19 -19.56 -12.12
CA THR A 58 8.53 -18.17 -12.45
C THR A 58 7.27 -17.35 -12.68
N LEU A 59 7.38 -16.02 -12.63
CA LEU A 59 6.25 -15.12 -12.90
C LEU A 59 5.64 -15.33 -14.30
N ASP A 60 6.47 -15.63 -15.31
CA ASP A 60 6.01 -15.88 -16.68
C ASP A 60 5.28 -17.22 -16.78
N GLU A 61 5.77 -18.26 -16.10
CA GLU A 61 5.08 -19.56 -16.01
C GLU A 61 3.75 -19.44 -15.27
N ILE A 62 3.69 -18.65 -14.19
CA ILE A 62 2.44 -18.35 -13.50
C ILE A 62 1.50 -17.61 -14.45
N ALA A 63 1.96 -16.55 -15.12
CA ALA A 63 1.13 -15.77 -16.04
C ALA A 63 0.56 -16.62 -17.19
N ALA A 64 1.30 -17.63 -17.66
CA ALA A 64 0.89 -18.52 -18.74
C ALA A 64 -0.06 -19.66 -18.29
N GLN A 65 -0.27 -19.86 -16.98
CA GLN A 65 -1.16 -20.92 -16.51
C GLN A 65 -2.63 -20.61 -16.88
N PRO A 66 -3.35 -21.56 -17.50
CA PRO A 66 -4.73 -21.35 -17.95
C PRO A 66 -5.72 -21.19 -16.80
N ASN A 67 -5.34 -21.67 -15.60
CA ASN A 67 -6.11 -21.58 -14.36
C ASN A 67 -5.20 -21.12 -13.21
N VAL A 68 -4.49 -19.99 -13.34
CA VAL A 68 -4.10 -19.33 -12.08
C VAL A 68 -5.41 -18.92 -11.44
N PRO A 69 -5.67 -19.23 -10.16
CA PRO A 69 -6.70 -18.53 -9.43
C PRO A 69 -6.24 -17.08 -9.29
N HIS A 70 -6.35 -16.26 -10.35
CA HIS A 70 -5.98 -14.83 -10.36
C HIS A 70 -6.81 -14.00 -9.35
N GLN A 71 -7.62 -14.68 -8.54
CA GLN A 71 -8.76 -14.20 -7.78
C GLN A 71 -8.94 -15.00 -6.47
N GLY A 72 -8.03 -15.93 -6.16
CA GLY A 72 -8.11 -16.72 -4.92
C GLY A 72 -7.73 -15.89 -3.69
N GLU A 73 -8.15 -16.36 -2.52
CA GLU A 73 -7.62 -15.86 -1.25
C GLU A 73 -6.09 -15.93 -1.26
N PRO A 74 -5.39 -14.92 -0.71
CA PRO A 74 -3.94 -14.91 -0.72
C PRO A 74 -3.38 -16.15 0.00
N GLN A 75 -2.30 -16.71 -0.53
CA GLN A 75 -1.73 -17.97 -0.02
C GLN A 75 -0.33 -17.80 0.56
N PRO A 76 0.08 -18.66 1.53
CA PRO A 76 1.47 -18.75 1.95
C PRO A 76 2.39 -18.96 0.75
N ALA A 77 3.54 -18.29 0.76
CA ALA A 77 4.50 -18.44 -0.31
C ALA A 77 5.04 -19.90 -0.34
N PRO A 78 5.12 -20.55 -1.52
CA PRO A 78 5.55 -21.96 -1.62
C PRO A 78 7.07 -22.14 -1.56
N HIS A 79 7.83 -21.09 -1.29
CA HIS A 79 9.29 -21.11 -1.39
C HIS A 79 9.89 -21.86 -0.19
N VAL A 80 10.80 -22.78 -0.49
CA VAL A 80 11.68 -23.41 0.51
C VAL A 80 13.02 -22.67 0.48
N THR A 81 13.50 -22.26 1.64
CA THR A 81 14.73 -21.46 1.76
C THR A 81 15.80 -22.18 2.57
N SER A 82 17.07 -21.90 2.27
CA SER A 82 18.24 -22.44 2.98
C SER A 82 18.32 -21.97 4.42
N GLU A 83 17.80 -20.78 4.71
CA GLU A 83 17.64 -20.24 6.05
C GLU A 83 16.34 -19.40 6.15
N PRO A 84 15.75 -19.25 7.35
CA PRO A 84 14.65 -18.32 7.57
C PRO A 84 15.11 -16.87 7.36
N VAL A 85 14.27 -16.04 6.73
CA VAL A 85 14.53 -14.61 6.57
C VAL A 85 13.35 -13.77 7.06
N ARG A 86 13.63 -12.58 7.57
CA ARG A 86 12.64 -11.54 7.84
C ARG A 86 13.21 -10.17 7.50
N VAL A 87 12.44 -9.36 6.79
CA VAL A 87 12.80 -7.97 6.49
C VAL A 87 11.94 -7.08 7.39
N VAL A 88 12.58 -6.24 8.20
CA VAL A 88 11.91 -5.33 9.12
C VAL A 88 12.23 -3.90 8.69
N VAL A 89 11.19 -3.10 8.47
CA VAL A 89 11.33 -1.68 8.16
C VAL A 89 10.87 -0.87 9.36
N ILE A 90 11.76 -0.05 9.90
CA ILE A 90 11.48 0.88 10.99
C ILE A 90 11.56 2.29 10.40
N GLY A 91 10.42 2.92 10.12
CA GLY A 91 10.40 4.12 9.30
C GLY A 91 9.02 4.65 8.96
N GLU A 92 8.94 5.50 7.93
CA GLU A 92 7.69 6.04 7.40
C GLU A 92 7.05 5.13 6.33
N ASP A 93 5.79 5.40 5.96
CA ASP A 93 5.02 4.62 4.97
C ASP A 93 5.76 4.48 3.63
N ALA A 94 6.42 5.55 3.19
CA ALA A 94 7.20 5.56 1.96
C ALA A 94 8.37 4.56 1.99
N ALA A 95 8.96 4.31 3.16
CA ALA A 95 10.09 3.39 3.31
C ALA A 95 9.64 1.94 3.13
N VAL A 96 8.58 1.51 3.83
CA VAL A 96 8.06 0.15 3.70
C VAL A 96 7.48 -0.10 2.30
N ALA A 97 6.82 0.89 1.69
CA ALA A 97 6.33 0.78 0.31
C ALA A 97 7.48 0.63 -0.71
N ALA A 98 8.60 1.33 -0.52
CA ALA A 98 9.80 1.19 -1.35
C ALA A 98 10.44 -0.20 -1.20
N VAL A 99 10.48 -0.74 0.02
CA VAL A 99 10.99 -2.08 0.31
C VAL A 99 10.09 -3.15 -0.30
N ALA A 100 8.77 -3.07 -0.14
CA ALA A 100 7.83 -3.98 -0.79
C ALA A 100 7.95 -3.94 -2.32
N SER A 101 8.10 -2.74 -2.89
CA SER A 101 8.38 -2.56 -4.33
C SER A 101 9.69 -3.21 -4.75
N LYS A 102 10.72 -3.17 -3.89
CA LYS A 102 11.99 -3.84 -4.15
C LYS A 102 11.83 -5.36 -4.13
N LEU A 103 11.21 -5.92 -3.09
CA LEU A 103 10.97 -7.35 -2.94
C LEU A 103 10.18 -7.91 -4.13
N MET A 104 9.12 -7.21 -4.54
CA MET A 104 8.36 -7.54 -5.75
C MET A 104 9.25 -7.61 -7.01
N ARG A 105 10.11 -6.61 -7.23
CA ARG A 105 10.95 -6.55 -8.44
C ARG A 105 12.04 -7.62 -8.50
N ILE A 106 12.41 -8.21 -7.37
CA ILE A 106 13.41 -9.28 -7.30
C ILE A 106 12.76 -10.66 -7.08
N ASP A 107 11.43 -10.77 -7.21
CA ASP A 107 10.65 -11.98 -6.93
C ASP A 107 10.89 -12.55 -5.51
N ALA A 108 11.03 -11.67 -4.52
CA ALA A 108 11.25 -12.01 -3.11
C ALA A 108 10.06 -11.65 -2.19
N LEU A 109 8.84 -11.59 -2.72
CA LEU A 109 7.63 -11.36 -1.91
C LEU A 109 7.32 -12.54 -0.96
N TRP A 110 8.03 -13.66 -1.10
CA TRP A 110 8.02 -14.76 -0.15
C TRP A 110 8.71 -14.43 1.17
N ALA A 111 9.59 -13.43 1.19
CA ALA A 111 10.25 -12.99 2.42
C ALA A 111 9.25 -12.21 3.30
N PRO A 112 9.05 -12.61 4.57
CA PRO A 112 8.25 -11.86 5.52
C PRO A 112 8.70 -10.40 5.63
N LEU A 113 7.78 -9.46 5.39
CA LEU A 113 8.00 -8.03 5.53
C LEU A 113 7.21 -7.50 6.74
N ALA A 114 7.94 -6.94 7.69
CA ALA A 114 7.41 -6.30 8.88
C ALA A 114 7.61 -4.78 8.83
N PHE A 115 6.74 -4.06 9.52
CA PHE A 115 6.78 -2.60 9.58
C PHE A 115 6.62 -2.12 11.03
N VAL A 116 7.49 -1.21 11.44
CA VAL A 116 7.38 -0.45 12.69
C VAL A 116 7.26 1.02 12.30
N PRO A 117 6.05 1.61 12.38
CA PRO A 117 5.83 2.98 11.94
C PRO A 117 6.55 3.98 12.84
N THR A 118 7.17 4.98 12.21
CA THR A 118 7.76 6.14 12.88
C THR A 118 7.27 7.42 12.19
N GLY A 119 7.28 8.54 12.90
CA GLY A 119 6.98 9.84 12.29
C GLY A 119 5.50 10.26 12.24
N GLY A 120 4.62 9.62 13.01
CA GLY A 120 3.23 10.08 13.22
C GLY A 120 2.17 9.10 12.74
N GLU A 121 1.06 9.62 12.23
CA GLU A 121 -0.02 8.80 11.64
C GLU A 121 0.47 8.04 10.41
N SER A 122 0.08 6.77 10.32
CA SER A 122 0.46 5.87 9.23
C SER A 122 -0.78 5.16 8.70
N ALA A 123 -1.07 5.34 7.41
CA ALA A 123 -2.20 4.69 6.76
C ALA A 123 -1.94 3.18 6.61
N ILE A 124 -0.67 2.81 6.37
CA ILE A 124 -0.25 1.41 6.29
C ILE A 124 -0.41 0.73 7.65
N ALA A 125 0.09 1.34 8.73
CA ALA A 125 -0.01 0.76 10.07
C ALA A 125 -1.47 0.58 10.51
N HIS A 126 -2.32 1.57 10.23
CA HIS A 126 -3.75 1.48 10.51
C HIS A 126 -4.42 0.32 9.73
N SER A 127 -4.17 0.24 8.42
CA SER A 127 -4.71 -0.83 7.56
C SER A 127 -4.22 -2.22 7.99
N TRP A 128 -2.98 -2.32 8.46
CA TRP A 128 -2.38 -3.57 8.93
C TRP A 128 -2.73 -3.92 10.38
N GLY A 129 -3.42 -3.02 11.09
CA GLY A 129 -3.78 -3.22 12.50
C GLY A 129 -2.56 -3.33 13.42
N LEU A 130 -1.47 -2.62 13.09
CA LEU A 130 -0.24 -2.66 13.87
C LEU A 130 -0.44 -2.03 15.26
N PRO A 131 0.26 -2.52 16.30
CA PRO A 131 0.27 -1.86 17.61
C PRO A 131 0.74 -0.40 17.50
N GLU A 132 0.11 0.50 18.27
CA GLU A 132 0.49 1.91 18.32
C GLU A 132 1.69 2.17 19.24
N GLU A 133 1.86 1.35 20.28
CA GLU A 133 2.98 1.48 21.23
C GLU A 133 4.27 0.95 20.57
N PRO A 134 5.35 1.75 20.48
CA PRO A 134 6.55 1.38 19.72
C PRO A 134 7.20 0.06 20.12
N GLY A 135 7.36 -0.22 21.42
CA GLY A 135 7.98 -1.47 21.89
C GLY A 135 7.17 -2.70 21.47
N THR A 136 5.85 -2.63 21.65
CA THR A 136 4.89 -3.66 21.24
C THR A 136 4.87 -3.82 19.71
N ALA A 137 4.98 -2.72 18.96
CA ALA A 137 5.06 -2.76 17.50
C ALA A 137 6.34 -3.45 17.03
N LEU A 138 7.47 -3.19 17.69
CA LEU A 138 8.74 -3.86 17.42
C LEU A 138 8.67 -5.36 17.76
N GLU A 139 8.14 -5.71 18.93
CA GLU A 139 7.92 -7.11 19.32
C GLU A 139 7.03 -7.84 18.31
N PHE A 140 5.92 -7.22 17.92
CA PHE A 140 5.02 -7.76 16.91
C PHE A 140 5.74 -7.94 15.55
N ALA A 141 6.47 -6.93 15.09
CA ALA A 141 7.22 -6.98 13.84
C ALA A 141 8.26 -8.11 13.81
N LEU A 142 8.89 -8.43 14.94
CA LEU A 142 9.94 -9.44 15.05
C LEU A 142 9.39 -10.86 15.25
N THR A 143 8.25 -11.02 15.94
CA THR A 143 7.80 -12.33 16.43
C THR A 143 6.54 -12.86 15.76
N ALA A 144 5.64 -11.98 15.29
CA ALA A 144 4.36 -12.42 14.74
C ALA A 144 4.55 -13.17 13.41
N PRO A 145 3.69 -14.15 13.10
CA PRO A 145 3.75 -14.87 11.82
C PRO A 145 3.32 -13.98 10.65
N PRO A 146 3.81 -14.24 9.43
CA PRO A 146 3.33 -13.53 8.24
C PRO A 146 1.90 -13.95 7.90
N VAL A 147 1.13 -12.97 7.41
CA VAL A 147 -0.21 -13.15 6.86
C VAL A 147 -0.13 -12.91 5.35
N PRO A 148 -0.44 -13.93 4.52
CA PRO A 148 -0.55 -13.77 3.09
C PRO A 148 -1.52 -12.64 2.74
N THR A 149 -1.09 -11.75 1.85
CA THR A 149 -1.87 -10.55 1.50
C THR A 149 -1.73 -10.25 0.01
N PRO A 150 -2.81 -9.87 -0.71
CA PRO A 150 -2.72 -9.42 -2.08
C PRO A 150 -1.76 -8.22 -2.21
N VAL A 151 -0.83 -8.29 -3.15
CA VAL A 151 0.07 -7.17 -3.43
C VAL A 151 -0.51 -6.35 -4.56
N ILE A 152 -0.83 -5.08 -4.31
CA ILE A 152 -1.29 -4.16 -5.35
C ILE A 152 -0.11 -3.34 -5.83
N ARG A 153 0.06 -3.28 -7.16
CA ARG A 153 1.11 -2.50 -7.81
C ARG A 153 0.55 -1.72 -8.98
N ASP A 154 1.27 -0.70 -9.41
CA ASP A 154 0.99 -0.02 -10.67
C ASP A 154 1.84 -0.53 -11.84
N ASP A 155 1.57 -0.05 -13.05
CA ASP A 155 2.37 -0.26 -14.25
C ASP A 155 3.80 0.32 -14.17
N HIS A 156 4.06 1.29 -13.28
CA HIS A 156 5.41 1.78 -12.95
C HIS A 156 6.19 0.88 -12.00
N SER A 157 5.65 -0.28 -11.64
CA SER A 157 6.26 -1.23 -10.72
C SER A 157 6.50 -0.68 -9.33
N ILE A 158 5.54 0.11 -8.82
CA ILE A 158 5.48 0.59 -7.46
C ILE A 158 4.34 -0.15 -6.75
N VAL A 159 4.64 -0.74 -5.60
CA VAL A 159 3.66 -1.36 -4.71
C VAL A 159 2.96 -0.28 -3.89
N VAL A 160 1.65 -0.44 -3.70
CA VAL A 160 0.82 0.36 -2.80
C VAL A 160 0.43 -0.53 -1.63
N LEU A 161 0.66 -0.07 -0.40
CA LEU A 161 0.34 -0.81 0.83
C LEU A 161 -0.79 -0.14 1.64
N GLY A 162 -0.86 1.18 1.63
CA GLY A 162 -1.84 1.97 2.37
C GLY A 162 -2.91 2.54 1.44
N SER A 163 -2.52 3.46 0.58
CA SER A 163 -3.43 4.03 -0.41
C SER A 163 -2.72 4.68 -1.59
N ALA A 164 -3.43 4.79 -2.71
CA ALA A 164 -3.05 5.68 -3.78
C ALA A 164 -4.21 6.60 -4.17
N GLU A 165 -3.88 7.87 -4.40
CA GLU A 165 -4.82 8.91 -4.78
C GLU A 165 -4.53 9.38 -6.19
N LEU A 166 -5.60 9.52 -6.96
CA LEU A 166 -5.63 10.02 -8.32
C LEU A 166 -6.42 11.31 -8.30
N THR A 167 -5.73 12.44 -8.45
CA THR A 167 -6.34 13.78 -8.34
C THR A 167 -5.97 14.65 -9.53
N GLY A 168 -6.65 15.77 -9.70
CA GLY A 168 -6.21 16.80 -10.64
C GLY A 168 -4.85 17.38 -10.26
N PRO A 169 -4.15 18.04 -11.21
CA PRO A 169 -2.97 18.83 -10.89
C PRO A 169 -3.25 19.84 -9.77
N GLU A 170 -2.27 20.06 -8.90
CA GLU A 170 -2.35 21.05 -7.80
C GLU A 170 -3.53 20.83 -6.83
N GLY A 171 -4.03 19.59 -6.74
CA GLY A 171 -5.18 19.23 -5.89
C GLY A 171 -6.52 19.68 -6.45
N GLY A 172 -6.58 20.07 -7.73
CA GLY A 172 -7.80 20.45 -8.42
C GLY A 172 -8.65 19.26 -8.89
N GLU A 173 -9.63 19.56 -9.74
CA GLU A 173 -10.53 18.55 -10.31
C GLU A 173 -9.79 17.58 -11.23
N LEU A 174 -10.15 16.29 -11.15
CA LEU A 174 -9.65 15.27 -12.07
C LEU A 174 -10.58 15.20 -13.28
N PHE A 175 -10.09 15.56 -14.47
CA PHE A 175 -10.84 15.41 -15.72
C PHE A 175 -10.45 14.11 -16.43
N GLY A 176 -11.35 13.13 -16.42
CA GLY A 176 -11.07 11.80 -16.93
C GLY A 176 -12.03 10.75 -16.42
N GLU A 177 -11.63 9.49 -16.62
CA GLU A 177 -12.39 8.31 -16.24
C GLU A 177 -11.52 7.37 -15.37
N VAL A 178 -12.16 6.71 -14.43
CA VAL A 178 -11.59 5.61 -13.65
C VAL A 178 -12.54 4.42 -13.66
N ILE A 179 -11.99 3.27 -14.05
CA ILE A 179 -12.69 1.99 -14.14
C ILE A 179 -12.06 1.02 -13.15
N VAL A 180 -12.89 0.29 -12.41
CA VAL A 180 -12.48 -0.82 -11.54
C VAL A 180 -13.00 -2.11 -12.14
N ASP A 181 -12.09 -2.99 -12.55
CA ASP A 181 -12.36 -4.14 -13.41
C ASP A 181 -13.17 -3.78 -14.67
N SER A 182 -14.50 -3.87 -14.63
CA SER A 182 -15.39 -3.57 -15.75
C SER A 182 -16.40 -2.46 -15.45
N ASP A 183 -16.39 -1.92 -14.23
CA ASP A 183 -17.36 -0.93 -13.75
C ASP A 183 -16.71 0.47 -13.66
N THR A 184 -17.36 1.47 -14.24
CA THR A 184 -16.89 2.86 -14.15
C THR A 184 -17.16 3.43 -12.75
N LEU A 185 -16.09 3.71 -12.00
CA LEU A 185 -16.15 4.36 -10.68
C LEU A 185 -16.31 5.87 -10.79
N TYR A 186 -15.63 6.48 -11.75
CA TYR A 186 -15.50 7.93 -11.86
C TYR A 186 -15.48 8.34 -13.32
N HIS A 187 -16.23 9.39 -13.65
CA HIS A 187 -16.18 10.06 -14.93
C HIS A 187 -16.52 11.54 -14.72
N HIS A 188 -15.61 12.43 -15.10
CA HIS A 188 -15.80 13.87 -14.96
C HIS A 188 -15.17 14.65 -16.11
N ASP A 189 -15.99 15.49 -16.74
CA ASP A 189 -15.62 16.34 -17.86
C ASP A 189 -15.50 17.82 -17.46
N ARG A 190 -14.76 18.59 -18.26
CA ARG A 190 -14.56 20.01 -18.00
C ARG A 190 -15.90 20.77 -18.02
N GLY A 191 -16.19 21.47 -16.93
CA GLY A 191 -17.40 22.29 -16.79
C GLY A 191 -18.64 21.50 -16.33
N ALA A 192 -18.54 20.17 -16.19
CA ALA A 192 -19.52 19.40 -15.48
C ALA A 192 -19.52 19.82 -13.99
N ARG A 193 -20.68 19.72 -13.34
CA ARG A 193 -20.80 19.89 -11.89
C ARG A 193 -21.08 18.52 -11.28
N GLY A 194 -20.46 18.25 -10.15
CA GLY A 194 -20.65 17.00 -9.44
C GLY A 194 -20.35 17.18 -7.97
N ASP A 195 -20.93 16.31 -7.15
CA ASP A 195 -20.57 16.20 -5.76
C ASP A 195 -19.12 15.66 -5.66
N PHE A 196 -18.73 14.69 -6.51
CA PHE A 196 -17.39 14.09 -6.57
C PHE A 196 -16.63 14.49 -7.85
N THR A 197 -15.68 15.42 -7.73
CA THR A 197 -14.93 15.95 -8.91
C THR A 197 -13.41 15.93 -8.73
N HIS A 198 -12.91 15.51 -7.56
CA HIS A 198 -11.49 15.61 -7.21
C HIS A 198 -10.72 14.30 -7.44
N GLY A 199 -11.36 13.32 -8.08
CA GLY A 199 -10.77 12.06 -8.51
C GLY A 199 -11.14 10.90 -7.61
N VAL A 200 -10.18 10.01 -7.35
CA VAL A 200 -10.42 8.75 -6.61
C VAL A 200 -9.30 8.41 -5.65
N ARG A 201 -9.63 7.65 -4.61
CA ARG A 201 -8.68 6.96 -3.74
C ARG A 201 -8.86 5.46 -3.90
N LEU A 202 -7.76 4.74 -4.08
CA LEU A 202 -7.70 3.29 -4.01
C LEU A 202 -6.95 2.85 -2.76
N VAL A 203 -7.41 1.76 -2.14
CA VAL A 203 -6.79 1.12 -1.00
C VAL A 203 -6.62 -0.38 -1.29
N PRO A 204 -5.44 -0.96 -1.05
CA PRO A 204 -5.28 -2.41 -1.03
C PRO A 204 -6.19 -3.04 0.03
N THR A 205 -6.80 -4.19 -0.30
CA THR A 205 -7.60 -4.97 0.65
C THR A 205 -6.88 -6.25 1.05
N PRO A 206 -7.06 -6.74 2.30
CA PRO A 206 -6.35 -7.91 2.80
C PRO A 206 -6.79 -9.23 2.18
N ALA A 207 -7.95 -9.24 1.52
CA ALA A 207 -8.54 -10.41 0.86
C ALA A 207 -8.79 -10.11 -0.62
N ALA A 208 -9.14 -11.15 -1.37
CA ALA A 208 -9.59 -11.00 -2.75
C ALA A 208 -10.82 -10.05 -2.82
N PRO A 209 -10.94 -9.20 -3.86
CA PRO A 209 -10.12 -9.17 -5.08
C PRO A 209 -8.81 -8.36 -4.97
N GLY A 210 -8.60 -7.62 -3.87
CA GLY A 210 -7.34 -6.93 -3.56
C GLY A 210 -7.39 -5.40 -3.64
N ILE A 211 -8.38 -4.81 -4.31
CA ILE A 211 -8.56 -3.35 -4.39
C ILE A 211 -9.96 -2.97 -3.92
N ALA A 212 -10.05 -1.90 -3.13
CA ALA A 212 -11.26 -1.09 -2.98
C ALA A 212 -10.94 0.35 -3.42
N ALA A 213 -11.86 0.98 -4.14
CA ALA A 213 -11.67 2.35 -4.60
C ALA A 213 -12.95 3.17 -4.43
N VAL A 214 -12.78 4.45 -4.15
CA VAL A 214 -13.84 5.39 -3.80
C VAL A 214 -13.63 6.74 -4.45
N GLN A 215 -14.72 7.42 -4.79
CA GLN A 215 -14.68 8.77 -5.34
C GLN A 215 -14.28 9.79 -4.27
N LEU A 216 -13.46 10.77 -4.66
CA LEU A 216 -13.05 11.87 -3.80
C LEU A 216 -14.04 13.06 -3.94
N PRO A 217 -14.58 13.57 -2.83
CA PRO A 217 -15.56 14.65 -2.85
C PRO A 217 -14.95 15.97 -3.31
N SER A 218 -15.79 16.82 -3.90
CA SER A 218 -15.46 18.22 -4.15
C SER A 218 -15.31 19.02 -2.83
N PRO A 219 -14.57 20.14 -2.82
CA PRO A 219 -14.45 21.02 -1.65
C PRO A 219 -15.79 21.49 -1.11
N GLU A 220 -16.77 21.72 -1.99
CA GLU A 220 -18.13 22.06 -1.56
C GLU A 220 -18.78 20.91 -0.78
N GLN A 221 -18.64 19.67 -1.27
CA GLN A 221 -19.17 18.52 -0.58
C GLN A 221 -18.42 18.22 0.73
N VAL A 222 -17.10 18.43 0.79
CA VAL A 222 -16.32 18.34 2.05
C VAL A 222 -16.89 19.30 3.09
N LYS A 223 -17.08 20.58 2.74
CA LYS A 223 -17.69 21.58 3.64
C LYS A 223 -19.10 21.17 4.10
N ARG A 224 -19.90 20.56 3.21
CA ARG A 224 -21.23 20.04 3.56
C ARG A 224 -21.14 18.86 4.53
N LEU A 225 -20.21 17.93 4.32
CA LEU A 225 -19.96 16.79 5.21
C LEU A 225 -19.54 17.27 6.61
N GLU A 226 -18.61 18.22 6.69
CA GLU A 226 -18.17 18.82 7.96
C GLU A 226 -19.32 19.53 8.68
N LYS A 227 -20.12 20.31 7.97
CA LYS A 227 -21.30 20.98 8.53
C LYS A 227 -22.37 19.98 8.98
N ALA A 228 -22.55 18.87 8.28
CA ALA A 228 -23.48 17.81 8.68
C ALA A 228 -22.99 17.07 9.95
N ARG A 229 -21.68 16.82 10.09
CA ARG A 229 -21.09 16.20 11.29
C ARG A 229 -21.15 17.13 12.50
N SER A 230 -20.93 18.44 12.32
CA SER A 230 -20.91 19.43 13.41
C SER A 230 -22.28 20.02 13.75
N GLY A 231 -23.21 20.08 12.79
CA GLY A 231 -24.45 20.86 12.89
C GLY A 231 -25.63 20.19 13.59
N GLY A 232 -25.48 18.93 14.05
CA GLY A 232 -26.53 18.20 14.75
C GLY A 232 -27.87 18.17 14.00
N TRP A 233 -28.97 17.85 14.69
CA TRP A 233 -30.28 17.74 14.04
C TRP A 233 -30.79 19.09 13.50
N TRP A 234 -30.35 20.21 14.08
CA TRP A 234 -30.75 21.56 13.69
C TRP A 234 -30.36 21.92 12.25
N ALA A 235 -29.18 21.50 11.78
CA ALA A 235 -28.78 21.71 10.38
C ALA A 235 -29.73 21.04 9.38
N ARG A 236 -30.30 19.87 9.74
CA ARG A 236 -31.21 19.09 8.88
C ARG A 236 -32.60 19.73 8.72
N PHE A 237 -32.98 20.64 9.61
CA PHE A 237 -34.26 21.36 9.57
C PHE A 237 -34.17 22.73 8.87
N THR A 238 -32.98 23.13 8.38
CA THR A 238 -32.83 24.37 7.63
C THR A 238 -33.35 24.23 6.20
N ALA A 239 -34.10 25.22 5.74
CA ALA A 239 -34.59 25.27 4.36
C ALA A 239 -33.39 25.25 3.37
N GLY A 240 -33.43 24.32 2.41
CA GLY A 240 -32.34 24.12 1.44
C GLY A 240 -31.26 23.13 1.86
N PHE A 241 -31.41 22.42 2.97
CA PHE A 241 -30.52 21.32 3.34
C PHE A 241 -30.65 20.16 2.35
N ARG A 242 -29.62 19.96 1.52
CA ARG A 242 -29.44 18.75 0.70
C ARG A 242 -28.49 17.82 1.45
N PRO A 243 -28.87 16.54 1.72
CA PRO A 243 -27.95 15.59 2.33
C PRO A 243 -26.71 15.42 1.44
N PRO A 244 -25.51 15.25 2.02
CA PRO A 244 -24.31 14.95 1.25
C PRO A 244 -24.54 13.67 0.42
N ALA A 245 -24.15 13.67 -0.85
CA ALA A 245 -24.16 12.44 -1.63
C ALA A 245 -23.21 11.42 -1.00
N GLU A 246 -23.58 10.14 -1.07
CA GLU A 246 -22.71 9.04 -0.66
C GLU A 246 -21.77 8.68 -1.82
N PRO A 247 -20.47 8.45 -1.56
CA PRO A 247 -19.54 8.06 -2.60
C PRO A 247 -19.82 6.62 -3.03
N THR A 248 -19.59 6.35 -4.31
CA THR A 248 -19.57 4.96 -4.78
C THR A 248 -18.27 4.29 -4.32
N ILE A 249 -18.37 3.07 -3.79
CA ILE A 249 -17.21 2.21 -3.50
C ILE A 249 -17.29 1.00 -4.41
N LEU A 250 -16.25 0.79 -5.22
CA LEU A 250 -16.10 -0.42 -6.02
C LEU A 250 -14.93 -1.24 -5.49
N LYS A 251 -15.05 -2.57 -5.61
CA LYS A 251 -13.99 -3.52 -5.30
C LYS A 251 -13.62 -4.28 -6.57
N GLY A 252 -12.33 -4.51 -6.79
CA GLY A 252 -11.85 -5.17 -8.00
C GLY A 252 -10.42 -5.63 -7.89
N ARG A 253 -9.89 -6.15 -8.99
CA ARG A 253 -8.52 -6.67 -9.10
C ARG A 253 -7.61 -5.65 -9.77
N ALA A 254 -8.19 -4.84 -10.63
CA ALA A 254 -7.50 -3.78 -11.34
C ALA A 254 -8.30 -2.48 -11.28
N LEU A 255 -7.56 -1.38 -11.29
CA LEU A 255 -8.08 -0.03 -11.48
C LEU A 255 -7.32 0.60 -12.63
N GLN A 256 -8.04 1.05 -13.65
CA GLN A 256 -7.50 1.76 -14.80
C GLN A 256 -8.00 3.18 -14.76
N ALA A 257 -7.09 4.14 -14.89
CA ALA A 257 -7.43 5.55 -14.95
C ALA A 257 -6.85 6.17 -16.21
N GLY A 258 -7.68 6.95 -16.91
CA GLY A 258 -7.31 7.78 -18.05
C GLY A 258 -7.79 9.20 -17.81
N ALA A 259 -6.89 10.18 -17.93
CA ALA A 259 -7.17 11.57 -17.63
C ALA A 259 -6.38 12.52 -18.53
N ARG A 260 -6.82 13.78 -18.61
CA ARG A 260 -6.07 14.82 -19.33
C ARG A 260 -4.70 15.05 -18.71
N GLU A 261 -4.71 15.28 -17.39
CA GLU A 261 -3.55 15.34 -16.50
C GLU A 261 -4.00 14.89 -15.12
N MET A 262 -3.15 14.12 -14.45
CA MET A 262 -3.45 13.51 -13.15
C MET A 262 -2.22 13.48 -12.27
N THR A 263 -2.37 13.94 -11.03
CA THR A 263 -1.40 13.72 -9.97
C THR A 263 -1.67 12.35 -9.37
N VAL A 264 -0.64 11.52 -9.25
CA VAL A 264 -0.74 10.21 -8.60
C VAL A 264 0.15 10.18 -7.37
N THR A 265 -0.45 10.04 -6.20
CA THR A 265 0.25 9.92 -4.91
C THR A 265 0.05 8.53 -4.36
N ARG A 266 1.13 7.84 -3.97
CA ARG A 266 1.13 6.46 -3.47
C ARG A 266 1.83 6.45 -2.12
N ASP A 267 1.15 6.02 -1.07
CA ASP A 267 1.74 5.90 0.27
C ASP A 267 2.57 7.14 0.65
N THR A 268 1.96 8.33 0.49
CA THR A 268 2.53 9.68 0.69
C THR A 268 3.54 10.18 -0.36
N VAL A 269 3.96 9.35 -1.31
CA VAL A 269 4.92 9.71 -2.37
C VAL A 269 4.19 10.11 -3.65
N THR A 270 4.26 11.39 -4.00
CA THR A 270 3.72 11.92 -5.26
C THR A 270 4.63 11.61 -6.43
N HIS A 271 4.06 11.11 -7.53
CA HIS A 271 4.79 10.92 -8.78
C HIS A 271 5.34 12.28 -9.27
N PRO A 272 6.61 12.36 -9.73
CA PRO A 272 7.27 13.64 -9.99
C PRO A 272 6.67 14.45 -11.16
N ARG A 273 5.81 13.84 -11.97
CA ARG A 273 5.17 14.47 -13.13
C ARG A 273 3.70 14.06 -13.23
N PRO A 274 2.81 14.93 -13.73
CA PRO A 274 1.46 14.53 -14.08
C PRO A 274 1.45 13.37 -15.09
N LEU A 275 0.51 12.44 -14.90
CA LEU A 275 0.29 11.30 -15.78
C LEU A 275 -1.00 11.49 -16.58
N LYS A 276 -1.09 10.82 -17.73
CA LYS A 276 -2.33 10.75 -18.54
C LYS A 276 -3.08 9.44 -18.36
N ALA A 277 -2.37 8.41 -17.91
CA ALA A 277 -2.94 7.12 -17.58
C ALA A 277 -2.09 6.46 -16.50
N VAL A 278 -2.73 5.60 -15.71
CA VAL A 278 -2.07 4.68 -14.78
C VAL A 278 -2.98 3.48 -14.58
N THR A 279 -2.38 2.30 -14.45
CA THR A 279 -3.11 1.08 -14.10
C THR A 279 -2.57 0.48 -12.82
N PHE A 280 -3.44 0.22 -11.85
CA PHE A 280 -3.16 -0.57 -10.65
C PHE A 280 -3.75 -1.96 -10.81
N TYR A 281 -3.05 -2.97 -10.32
CA TYR A 281 -3.51 -4.35 -10.37
C TYR A 281 -2.89 -5.21 -9.28
N ARG A 282 -3.60 -6.28 -8.91
CA ARG A 282 -3.05 -7.34 -8.06
C ARG A 282 -1.91 -8.06 -8.77
N HIS A 283 -0.76 -8.13 -8.12
CA HIS A 283 0.41 -8.86 -8.59
C HIS A 283 0.20 -10.37 -8.47
N LEU A 284 0.97 -11.14 -9.24
CA LEU A 284 0.85 -12.61 -9.31
C LEU A 284 1.32 -13.30 -8.02
N ARG A 285 2.23 -12.68 -7.27
CA ARG A 285 2.68 -13.15 -5.95
C ARG A 285 1.93 -12.39 -4.86
N ASP A 286 1.46 -13.12 -3.86
CA ASP A 286 1.01 -12.54 -2.61
C ASP A 286 2.21 -12.20 -1.71
N GLY A 287 2.09 -11.10 -0.98
CA GLY A 287 3.08 -10.66 -0.01
C GLY A 287 2.92 -11.41 1.29
N GLN A 288 4.03 -11.71 1.95
CA GLN A 288 4.04 -12.27 3.31
C GLN A 288 4.22 -11.11 4.29
N PHE A 289 3.13 -10.53 4.80
CA PHE A 289 3.20 -9.30 5.63
C PHE A 289 2.94 -9.59 7.09
N ILE A 290 3.70 -8.95 7.99
CA ILE A 290 3.43 -9.02 9.43
C ILE A 290 2.32 -8.02 9.78
N ARG A 291 1.08 -8.50 9.84
CA ARG A 291 -0.15 -7.71 10.06
C ARG A 291 -1.22 -8.52 10.81
N ARG A 292 -2.30 -7.88 11.25
CA ARG A 292 -3.45 -8.52 11.91
C ARG A 292 -4.60 -8.86 10.95
#